data_AF-A0A645DET1-F1
#
_entry.id   AF-A0A645DET1-F1
#
_cell.length_a   1.000
_cell.length_b   1.000
_cell.length_c   1.000
_cell.angle_alpha   90.00
_cell.angle_beta   90.00
_cell.angle_gamma   90.00
#
_symmetry.space_group_name_H-M   'P 1'
#
loop_
_entity.id
_entity.type
_entity.pdbx_description
1 polymer ?
#
loop_
_entity_poly.entity_id
_entity_poly.type
_entity_poly.pdbx_seq_one_letter_code
_entity_poly.pdbx_strand_id
1 'polypeptide(L)'
;MYNNQVFVADNIKEVIPEFLLLLKGVIDCEDIPLNVSRSFLQKDSNVSKISRHIVNKVADKLTGLFKNEREKYNEFWKDINIFIKYGCLRDEKFYDKVKDIIIFKTINDEYVYLKQYLDANKEKHENKVTYISDEKQQAQYIKLFKEQDLDAIVLSSNIDNHFISFLEAHESGVQFNRIDADLRDTLKADVEEVNEELTKEIEEIFKASINKDKLKYAVESLKTKEVPAIVLLSEQSRRMAEMSAMFGGMDMGDMFPQEETLVINKNNSLINKVVELNKSEDKKELVDLICSHVYDLAMISHKQLDADAMSEFIKRSNEILLKVIE
;
A
#
# COMPACT_ATOMS: atom_id res chain seq x y z
N MET A 1 -2.69 15.96 35.79
CA MET A 1 -4.09 15.65 36.18
C MET A 1 -4.35 16.35 37.49
N TYR A 2 -5.51 16.99 37.60
CA TYR A 2 -5.92 17.81 38.74
C TYR A 2 -7.22 17.26 39.32
N ASN A 3 -7.42 17.50 40.62
CA ASN A 3 -8.71 17.37 41.28
C ASN A 3 -8.98 18.69 41.99
N ASN A 4 -10.08 19.36 41.65
CA ASN A 4 -10.45 20.65 42.24
C ASN A 4 -9.29 21.65 42.17
N GLN A 5 -8.67 21.78 40.99
CA GLN A 5 -7.51 22.65 40.75
C GLN A 5 -6.24 22.31 41.55
N VAL A 6 -6.23 21.20 42.31
CA VAL A 6 -5.04 20.70 43.01
C VAL A 6 -4.34 19.68 42.13
N PHE A 7 -3.04 19.86 41.92
CA PHE A 7 -2.22 18.93 41.15
C PHE A 7 -2.16 17.55 41.84
N VAL A 8 -2.49 16.49 41.10
CA VAL A 8 -2.45 15.11 41.59
C VAL A 8 -1.21 14.38 41.04
N ALA A 9 -1.16 14.18 39.73
CA ALA A 9 -0.04 13.52 39.06
C ALA A 9 -0.04 13.76 37.54
N ASP A 10 1.12 13.56 36.91
CA ASP A 10 1.28 13.58 35.45
C ASP A 10 1.15 12.17 34.84
N ASN A 11 0.68 12.11 33.60
CA ASN A 11 0.66 10.91 32.75
C ASN A 11 0.09 9.65 33.43
N ILE A 12 -1.12 9.77 33.95
CA ILE A 12 -1.85 8.64 34.54
C ILE A 12 -2.40 7.76 33.42
N LYS A 13 -1.61 6.77 33.01
CA LYS A 13 -1.90 5.83 31.92
C LYS A 13 -3.19 5.04 32.14
N GLU A 14 -3.60 4.88 33.39
CA GLU A 14 -4.83 4.20 33.78
C GLU A 14 -6.08 5.00 33.36
N VAL A 15 -5.98 6.33 33.31
CA VAL A 15 -7.10 7.25 33.01
C VAL A 15 -7.09 7.68 31.54
N ILE A 16 -5.91 7.89 30.97
CA ILE A 16 -5.76 8.40 29.61
C ILE A 16 -5.64 7.23 28.62
N PRO A 17 -6.51 7.14 27.60
CA PRO A 17 -6.39 6.15 26.53
C PRO A 17 -4.99 6.17 25.91
N GLU A 18 -4.44 4.99 25.63
CA GLU A 18 -3.04 4.85 25.20
C GLU A 18 -2.71 5.67 23.94
N PHE A 19 -3.63 5.70 22.97
CA PHE A 19 -3.47 6.44 21.72
C PHE A 19 -3.50 7.97 21.88
N LEU A 20 -3.93 8.48 23.05
CA LEU A 20 -3.94 9.90 23.39
C LEU A 20 -2.77 10.31 24.28
N LEU A 21 -1.90 9.39 24.71
CA LEU A 21 -0.79 9.69 25.64
C LEU A 21 0.23 10.69 25.08
N LEU A 22 0.29 10.83 23.75
CA LEU A 22 1.20 11.77 23.08
C LEU A 22 0.60 13.18 22.95
N LEU A 23 -0.69 13.35 23.24
CA LEU A 23 -1.34 14.66 23.32
C LEU A 23 -1.01 15.33 24.65
N LYS A 24 -0.76 16.64 24.58
CA LYS A 24 -0.57 17.47 25.77
C LYS A 24 -1.90 18.10 26.18
N GLY A 25 -2.23 18.04 27.45
CA GLY A 25 -3.45 18.63 27.98
C GLY A 25 -3.50 18.58 29.50
N VAL A 26 -4.52 19.24 30.03
CA VAL A 26 -4.83 19.25 31.45
C VAL A 26 -6.24 18.71 31.62
N ILE A 27 -6.40 17.76 32.55
CA ILE A 27 -7.68 17.21 32.95
C ILE A 27 -7.84 17.55 34.43
N ASP A 28 -8.93 18.24 34.76
CA ASP A 28 -9.38 18.48 36.13
C ASP A 28 -10.66 17.65 36.37
N CYS A 29 -10.63 16.75 37.35
CA CYS A 29 -11.70 15.80 37.61
C CYS A 29 -11.89 15.62 39.12
N GLU A 30 -13.10 15.93 39.60
CA GLU A 30 -13.48 15.83 41.01
C GLU A 30 -13.62 14.36 41.48
N ASP A 31 -13.92 13.44 40.54
CA ASP A 31 -14.24 12.04 40.80
C ASP A 31 -13.02 11.17 41.14
N ILE A 32 -11.78 11.67 40.98
CA ILE A 32 -10.56 10.91 41.29
C ILE A 32 -9.96 11.37 42.63
N PRO A 33 -9.90 10.53 43.67
CA PRO A 33 -9.42 10.95 44.99
C PRO A 33 -7.95 11.43 44.95
N LEU A 34 -7.62 12.41 45.80
CA LEU A 34 -6.29 13.04 45.87
C LEU A 34 -5.14 12.05 46.23
N ASN A 35 -5.44 11.00 47.00
CA ASN A 35 -4.47 10.02 47.49
C ASN A 35 -4.79 8.60 46.98
N VAL A 36 -4.51 8.33 45.71
CA VAL A 36 -4.78 7.03 45.08
C VAL A 36 -3.52 6.36 44.58
N SER A 37 -3.38 5.06 44.86
CA SER A 37 -2.34 4.24 44.24
C SER A 37 -2.71 3.92 42.79
N ARG A 38 -1.71 3.67 41.95
CA ARG A 38 -1.94 3.19 40.56
C ARG A 38 -2.77 1.89 40.53
N SER A 39 -2.54 1.00 41.50
CA SER A 39 -3.29 -0.26 41.64
C SER A 39 -4.78 -0.05 41.96
N PHE A 40 -5.12 1.04 42.65
CA PHE A 40 -6.50 1.42 42.92
C PHE A 40 -7.17 1.93 41.65
N LEU A 41 -6.50 2.83 40.91
CA LEU A 41 -7.01 3.42 39.68
C LEU A 41 -7.33 2.39 38.59
N GLN A 42 -6.53 1.33 38.47
CA GLN A 42 -6.78 0.25 37.49
C GLN A 42 -8.09 -0.51 37.74
N LYS A 43 -8.55 -0.57 38.98
CA LYS A 43 -9.76 -1.31 39.39
C LYS A 43 -11.00 -0.43 39.51
N ASP A 44 -10.84 0.89 39.38
CA ASP A 44 -11.92 1.85 39.59
C ASP A 44 -12.80 1.98 38.33
N SER A 45 -14.10 1.73 38.49
CA SER A 45 -15.08 1.90 37.42
C SER A 45 -15.22 3.35 36.94
N ASN A 46 -14.95 4.33 37.80
CA ASN A 46 -14.98 5.75 37.45
C ASN A 46 -13.84 6.12 36.51
N VAL A 47 -12.66 5.52 36.67
CA VAL A 47 -11.51 5.71 35.77
C VAL A 47 -11.87 5.29 34.34
N SER A 48 -12.57 4.16 34.19
CA SER A 48 -13.05 3.71 32.88
C SER A 48 -14.10 4.66 32.28
N LYS A 49 -14.97 5.28 33.09
CA LYS A 49 -15.96 6.26 32.62
C LYS A 49 -15.28 7.55 32.16
N ILE A 50 -14.30 8.04 32.92
CA ILE A 50 -13.53 9.25 32.60
C ILE A 50 -12.76 9.03 31.30
N SER A 51 -12.04 7.90 31.18
CA SER A 51 -11.33 7.51 29.96
C SER A 51 -12.25 7.54 28.74
N ARG A 52 -13.42 6.90 28.82
CA ARG A 52 -14.43 6.91 27.76
C ARG A 52 -14.97 8.32 27.47
N HIS A 53 -15.15 9.15 28.49
CA HIS A 53 -15.57 10.54 28.31
C HIS A 53 -14.52 11.35 27.53
N ILE A 54 -13.24 11.16 27.83
CA ILE A 54 -12.13 11.80 27.10
C ILE A 54 -12.15 11.36 25.64
N VAL A 55 -12.22 10.05 25.37
CA VAL A 55 -12.33 9.50 23.99
C VAL A 55 -13.49 10.16 23.23
N ASN A 56 -14.66 10.22 23.87
CA ASN A 56 -15.85 10.84 23.28
C ASN A 56 -15.63 12.32 22.95
N LYS A 57 -15.05 13.10 23.88
CA LYS A 57 -14.79 14.53 23.66
C LYS A 57 -13.78 14.79 22.55
N VAL A 58 -12.76 13.94 22.44
CA VAL A 58 -11.79 14.01 21.35
C VAL A 58 -12.46 13.69 20.01
N ALA A 59 -13.25 12.62 19.93
CA ALA A 59 -14.01 12.27 18.73
C ALA A 59 -14.98 13.39 18.31
N ASP A 60 -15.74 13.94 19.26
CA ASP A 60 -16.69 15.03 19.00
C ASP A 60 -15.95 16.28 18.47
N LYS A 61 -14.77 16.61 19.02
CA LYS A 61 -13.96 17.74 18.55
C LYS A 61 -13.41 17.51 17.15
N LEU A 62 -12.90 16.31 16.85
CA LEU A 62 -12.42 15.95 15.51
C LEU A 62 -13.55 16.03 14.49
N THR A 63 -14.74 15.52 14.83
CA THR A 63 -15.93 15.59 13.97
C THR A 63 -16.39 17.03 13.76
N GLY A 64 -16.33 17.86 14.80
CA GLY A 64 -16.63 19.29 14.69
C GLY A 64 -15.66 20.03 13.76
N LEU A 65 -14.36 19.74 13.86
CA LEU A 65 -13.34 20.30 12.97
C LEU A 65 -13.55 19.86 11.52
N PHE A 66 -13.81 18.57 11.28
CA PHE A 66 -14.09 18.05 9.94
C PHE A 66 -15.29 18.77 9.29
N LYS A 67 -16.39 18.96 10.04
CA LYS A 67 -17.64 19.54 9.52
C LYS A 67 -17.58 21.05 9.31
N ASN A 68 -16.95 21.77 10.23
CA ASN A 68 -17.01 23.23 10.26
C ASN A 68 -15.75 23.90 9.69
N GLU A 69 -14.60 23.22 9.71
CA GLU A 69 -13.29 23.78 9.39
C GLU A 69 -12.47 22.79 8.53
N ARG A 70 -13.05 22.35 7.41
CA ARG A 70 -12.52 21.28 6.55
C ARG A 70 -11.06 21.48 6.12
N GLU A 71 -10.69 22.69 5.68
CA GLU A 71 -9.31 22.98 5.26
C GLU A 71 -8.31 22.80 6.40
N LYS A 72 -8.62 23.36 7.59
CA LYS A 72 -7.78 23.17 8.78
C LYS A 72 -7.69 21.70 9.17
N TYR A 73 -8.80 20.95 9.08
CA TYR A 73 -8.80 19.52 9.36
C TYR A 73 -7.84 18.76 8.44
N ASN A 74 -7.82 19.08 7.15
CA ASN A 74 -6.90 18.49 6.18
C ASN A 74 -5.43 18.80 6.49
N GLU A 75 -5.13 20.04 6.90
CA GLU A 75 -3.78 20.43 7.31
C GLU A 75 -3.31 19.63 8.53
N PHE A 76 -4.14 19.58 9.58
CA PHE A 76 -3.81 18.85 10.81
C PHE A 76 -3.70 17.34 10.61
N TRP A 77 -4.40 16.77 9.64
CA TRP A 77 -4.41 15.32 9.38
C TRP A 77 -3.00 14.75 9.16
N LYS A 78 -2.11 15.51 8.52
CA LYS A 78 -0.71 15.12 8.29
C LYS A 78 -0.01 14.72 9.59
N ASP A 79 -0.29 15.44 10.66
CA ASP A 79 0.33 15.20 11.97
C ASP A 79 -0.47 14.19 12.81
N ILE A 80 -1.81 14.21 12.72
CA ILE A 80 -2.65 13.44 13.64
C ILE A 80 -3.08 12.06 13.13
N ASN A 81 -2.92 11.76 11.83
CA ASN A 81 -3.49 10.54 11.22
C ASN A 81 -3.00 9.25 11.89
N ILE A 82 -1.72 9.16 12.27
CA ILE A 82 -1.15 7.97 12.92
C ILE A 82 -1.87 7.70 14.25
N PHE A 83 -2.15 8.74 15.02
CA PHE A 83 -2.85 8.64 16.31
C PHE A 83 -4.30 8.22 16.15
N ILE A 84 -4.97 8.75 15.12
CA ILE A 84 -6.36 8.39 14.83
C ILE A 84 -6.43 6.94 14.37
N LYS A 85 -5.57 6.52 13.43
CA LYS A 85 -5.47 5.13 12.98
C LYS A 85 -5.17 4.18 14.14
N TYR A 86 -4.22 4.53 15.01
CA TYR A 86 -3.91 3.75 16.21
C TYR A 86 -5.09 3.70 17.19
N GLY A 87 -5.79 4.82 17.39
CA GLY A 87 -7.01 4.87 18.19
C GLY A 87 -8.09 3.93 17.66
N CYS A 88 -8.34 3.94 16.35
CA CYS A 88 -9.29 3.03 15.71
C CYS A 88 -8.92 1.55 15.91
N LEU A 89 -7.64 1.21 15.77
CA LEU A 89 -7.14 -0.16 16.00
C LEU A 89 -7.26 -0.62 17.45
N ARG A 90 -7.24 0.32 18.41
CA ARG A 90 -7.26 0.02 19.85
C ARG A 90 -8.64 0.09 20.49
N ASP A 91 -9.53 0.93 19.97
CA ASP A 91 -10.87 1.16 20.52
C ASP A 91 -11.91 1.23 19.39
N GLU A 92 -12.67 0.14 19.24
CA GLU A 92 -13.73 0.01 18.23
C GLU A 92 -14.83 1.07 18.40
N LYS A 93 -15.15 1.48 19.64
CA LYS A 93 -16.14 2.53 19.88
C LYS A 93 -15.65 3.90 19.45
N PHE A 94 -14.33 4.12 19.52
CA PHE A 94 -13.73 5.31 18.95
C PHE A 94 -13.84 5.28 17.42
N TYR A 95 -13.52 4.13 16.80
CA TYR A 95 -13.68 3.94 15.36
C TYR A 95 -15.11 4.26 14.88
N ASP A 96 -16.13 3.70 15.53
CA ASP A 96 -17.53 3.94 15.19
C ASP A 96 -17.91 5.43 15.13
N LYS A 97 -17.27 6.26 15.96
CA LYS A 97 -17.51 7.69 16.03
C LYS A 97 -16.75 8.51 15.01
N VAL A 98 -15.59 8.03 14.56
CA VAL A 98 -14.68 8.80 13.70
C VAL A 98 -14.56 8.23 12.28
N LYS A 99 -15.11 7.06 11.98
CA LYS A 99 -14.97 6.40 10.67
C LYS A 99 -15.35 7.29 9.49
N ASP A 100 -16.40 8.10 9.63
CA ASP A 100 -16.88 9.00 8.57
C ASP A 100 -16.01 10.24 8.36
N ILE A 101 -15.05 10.51 9.25
CA ILE A 101 -14.13 11.65 9.17
C ILE A 101 -12.70 11.22 8.86
N ILE A 102 -12.42 9.92 8.75
CA ILE A 102 -11.10 9.43 8.35
C ILE A 102 -10.88 9.81 6.90
N ILE A 103 -9.80 10.56 6.65
CA ILE A 103 -9.43 11.00 5.31
C ILE A 103 -8.14 10.37 4.83
N PHE A 104 -8.02 10.34 3.52
CA PHE A 104 -6.88 9.82 2.80
C PHE A 104 -6.45 10.87 1.81
N LYS A 105 -5.14 11.10 1.76
CA LYS A 105 -4.54 11.90 0.70
C LYS A 105 -4.56 11.06 -0.58
N THR A 106 -4.88 11.64 -1.73
CA THR A 106 -4.85 10.95 -3.01
C THR A 106 -3.55 11.23 -3.78
N ILE A 107 -3.30 10.51 -4.86
CA ILE A 107 -2.16 10.76 -5.77
C ILE A 107 -2.24 12.13 -6.47
N ASN A 108 -3.39 12.79 -6.42
CA ASN A 108 -3.64 14.13 -6.93
C ASN A 108 -3.56 15.21 -5.84
N ASP A 109 -3.01 14.87 -4.66
CA ASP A 109 -2.86 15.76 -3.50
C ASP A 109 -4.17 16.26 -2.89
N GLU A 110 -5.29 15.59 -3.19
CA GLU A 110 -6.60 15.88 -2.62
C GLU A 110 -6.87 15.04 -1.37
N TYR A 111 -7.79 15.49 -0.51
CA TYR A 111 -8.20 14.75 0.68
C TYR A 111 -9.64 14.25 0.56
N VAL A 112 -9.79 12.93 0.50
CA VAL A 112 -11.08 12.24 0.38
C VAL A 112 -11.33 11.37 1.60
N TYR A 113 -12.59 11.18 1.99
CA TYR A 113 -12.97 10.14 2.95
C TYR A 113 -13.38 8.86 2.23
N LEU A 114 -13.37 7.72 2.93
CA LEU A 114 -13.56 6.39 2.32
C LEU A 114 -14.81 6.32 1.42
N LYS A 115 -15.95 6.76 1.94
CA LYS A 115 -17.22 6.77 1.20
C LYS A 115 -17.15 7.63 -0.07
N GLN A 116 -16.51 8.80 -0.01
CA GLN A 116 -16.32 9.66 -1.19
C GLN A 116 -15.48 8.95 -2.26
N TYR A 117 -14.42 8.26 -1.86
CA TYR A 117 -13.59 7.48 -2.79
C TYR A 117 -14.38 6.34 -3.43
N LEU A 118 -15.14 5.58 -2.63
CA LEU A 118 -15.96 4.47 -3.12
C LEU A 118 -17.06 4.94 -4.08
N ASP A 119 -17.73 6.04 -3.75
CA ASP A 119 -18.77 6.62 -4.60
C ASP A 119 -18.19 7.09 -5.94
N ALA A 120 -17.00 7.69 -5.95
CA ALA A 120 -16.31 8.13 -7.17
C ALA A 120 -15.84 6.96 -8.06
N ASN A 121 -15.49 5.81 -7.47
CA ASN A 121 -14.95 4.66 -8.18
C ASN A 121 -15.98 3.56 -8.48
N LYS A 122 -17.25 3.75 -8.08
CA LYS A 122 -18.30 2.72 -8.17
C LYS A 122 -18.51 2.17 -9.58
N GLU A 123 -18.38 3.00 -10.61
CA GLU A 123 -18.58 2.60 -12.01
C GLU A 123 -17.38 1.83 -12.60
N LYS A 124 -16.17 2.10 -12.09
CA LYS A 124 -14.92 1.49 -12.60
C LYS A 124 -14.56 0.23 -11.83
N HIS A 125 -14.57 0.31 -10.50
CA HIS A 125 -14.19 -0.77 -9.60
C HIS A 125 -15.07 -0.75 -8.33
N GLU A 126 -16.19 -1.46 -8.36
CA GLU A 126 -17.10 -1.52 -7.21
C GLU A 126 -16.41 -2.10 -5.97
N ASN A 127 -16.50 -1.37 -4.85
CA ASN A 127 -15.94 -1.72 -3.54
C ASN A 127 -14.43 -1.99 -3.47
N LYS A 128 -13.66 -1.61 -4.49
CA LYS A 128 -12.19 -1.68 -4.45
C LYS A 128 -11.58 -0.31 -4.15
N VAL A 129 -10.65 -0.28 -3.21
CA VAL A 129 -9.84 0.88 -2.88
C VAL A 129 -8.41 0.65 -3.33
N THR A 130 -7.94 1.44 -4.29
CA THR A 130 -6.54 1.34 -4.74
C THR A 130 -5.67 2.26 -3.90
N TYR A 131 -4.54 1.74 -3.42
CA TYR A 131 -3.63 2.51 -2.59
C TYR A 131 -2.16 2.40 -3.01
N ILE A 132 -1.36 3.38 -2.61
CA ILE A 132 0.10 3.38 -2.73
C ILE A 132 0.74 3.37 -1.35
N SER A 133 1.85 2.65 -1.23
CA SER A 133 2.65 2.58 0.01
C SER A 133 3.97 3.34 -0.10
N ASP A 134 4.50 3.51 -1.31
CA ASP A 134 5.73 4.26 -1.56
C ASP A 134 5.61 5.07 -2.87
N GLU A 135 5.50 6.38 -2.75
CA GLU A 135 5.36 7.30 -3.89
C GLU A 135 6.53 7.23 -4.88
N LYS A 136 7.75 6.98 -4.40
CA LYS A 136 8.96 6.99 -5.24
C LYS A 136 9.09 5.67 -5.98
N GLN A 137 8.94 4.56 -5.26
CA GLN A 137 9.05 3.24 -5.84
C GLN A 137 7.92 3.00 -6.85
N GLN A 138 6.72 3.50 -6.56
CA GLN A 138 5.53 3.26 -7.36
C GLN A 138 5.23 4.40 -8.35
N ALA A 139 6.18 5.32 -8.57
CA ALA A 139 6.00 6.50 -9.41
C ALA A 139 5.53 6.18 -10.83
N GLN A 140 6.00 5.07 -11.40
CA GLN A 140 5.57 4.61 -12.72
C GLN A 140 4.07 4.28 -12.72
N TYR A 141 3.60 3.51 -11.74
CA TYR A 141 2.18 3.14 -11.62
C TYR A 141 1.29 4.36 -11.35
N ILE A 142 1.77 5.30 -10.54
CA ILE A 142 1.08 6.57 -10.29
C ILE A 142 0.90 7.36 -11.58
N LYS A 143 1.94 7.43 -12.43
CA LYS A 143 1.86 8.10 -13.74
C LYS A 143 0.79 7.44 -14.62
N LEU A 144 0.74 6.11 -14.65
CA LEU A 144 -0.25 5.36 -15.42
C LEU A 144 -1.68 5.61 -14.95
N PHE A 145 -1.91 5.63 -13.63
CA PHE A 145 -3.22 5.95 -13.07
C PHE A 145 -3.66 7.35 -13.48
N LYS A 146 -2.77 8.34 -13.39
CA LYS A 146 -3.05 9.72 -13.82
C LYS A 146 -3.37 9.83 -15.31
N GLU A 147 -2.65 9.12 -16.17
CA GLU A 147 -2.92 9.10 -17.63
C GLU A 147 -4.30 8.52 -17.97
N GLN A 148 -4.86 7.67 -17.11
CA GLN A 148 -6.14 7.01 -17.30
C GLN A 148 -7.30 7.64 -16.50
N ASP A 149 -7.06 8.80 -15.89
CA ASP A 149 -8.05 9.47 -15.03
C ASP A 149 -8.55 8.55 -13.90
N LEU A 150 -7.60 7.81 -13.30
CA LEU A 150 -7.81 6.95 -12.14
C LEU A 150 -7.13 7.57 -10.93
N ASP A 151 -7.69 7.26 -9.77
CA ASP A 151 -7.19 7.76 -8.50
C ASP A 151 -6.74 6.61 -7.60
N ALA A 152 -5.88 6.93 -6.64
CA ALA A 152 -5.42 6.03 -5.61
C ALA A 152 -5.11 6.81 -4.33
N ILE A 153 -5.33 6.19 -3.18
CA ILE A 153 -5.03 6.80 -1.88
C ILE A 153 -3.59 6.53 -1.43
N VAL A 154 -3.01 7.44 -0.68
CA VAL A 154 -1.65 7.35 -0.14
C VAL A 154 -1.68 6.81 1.29
N LEU A 155 -1.04 5.65 1.48
CA LEU A 155 -0.95 4.90 2.73
C LEU A 155 0.49 4.43 2.96
N SER A 156 1.38 5.38 3.27
CA SER A 156 2.83 5.18 3.37
C SER A 156 3.37 4.93 4.78
N SER A 157 2.50 4.85 5.79
CA SER A 157 2.92 4.67 7.19
C SER A 157 2.91 3.18 7.56
N ASN A 158 3.83 2.75 8.44
CA ASN A 158 3.91 1.34 8.88
C ASN A 158 2.60 0.81 9.52
N ILE A 159 1.81 1.70 10.14
CA ILE A 159 0.52 1.34 10.74
C ILE A 159 -0.55 1.04 9.68
N ASP A 160 -0.36 1.51 8.44
CA ASP A 160 -1.39 1.48 7.40
C ASP A 160 -1.73 0.04 7.00
N ASN A 161 -0.76 -0.88 6.97
CA ASN A 161 -1.04 -2.29 6.69
C ASN A 161 -2.02 -2.94 7.68
N HIS A 162 -1.85 -2.63 8.97
CA HIS A 162 -2.78 -3.09 10.01
C HIS A 162 -4.11 -2.35 9.91
N PHE A 163 -4.06 -1.05 9.61
CA PHE A 163 -5.24 -0.23 9.47
C PHE A 163 -6.11 -0.63 8.27
N ILE A 164 -5.50 -0.99 7.14
CA ILE A 164 -6.18 -1.55 5.97
C ILE A 164 -6.91 -2.85 6.33
N SER A 165 -6.18 -3.80 6.94
CA SER A 165 -6.78 -5.08 7.37
C SER A 165 -7.94 -4.86 8.34
N PHE A 166 -7.82 -3.85 9.21
CA PHE A 166 -8.89 -3.44 10.11
C PHE A 166 -10.09 -2.85 9.35
N LEU A 167 -9.88 -1.96 8.39
CA LEU A 167 -10.97 -1.38 7.59
C LEU A 167 -11.71 -2.47 6.79
N GLU A 168 -11.00 -3.40 6.14
CA GLU A 168 -11.63 -4.52 5.40
C GLU A 168 -12.50 -5.41 6.30
N ALA A 169 -12.14 -5.55 7.57
CA ALA A 169 -12.92 -6.32 8.54
C ALA A 169 -14.19 -5.60 9.02
N HIS A 170 -14.20 -4.26 9.02
CA HIS A 170 -15.31 -3.46 9.57
C HIS A 170 -16.20 -2.83 8.49
N GLU A 171 -15.66 -2.59 7.29
CA GLU A 171 -16.37 -2.03 6.15
C GLU A 171 -16.74 -3.16 5.17
N SER A 172 -17.97 -3.65 5.30
CA SER A 172 -18.44 -4.83 4.57
C SER A 172 -18.29 -4.66 3.05
N GLY A 173 -17.59 -5.60 2.42
CA GLY A 173 -17.42 -5.66 0.96
C GLY A 173 -16.26 -4.82 0.43
N VAL A 174 -15.64 -3.96 1.26
CA VAL A 174 -14.50 -3.13 0.83
C VAL A 174 -13.23 -3.96 0.79
N GLN A 175 -12.50 -3.88 -0.33
CA GLN A 175 -11.20 -4.52 -0.51
C GLN A 175 -10.16 -3.48 -0.87
N PHE A 176 -8.99 -3.54 -0.25
CA PHE A 176 -7.88 -2.66 -0.58
C PHE A 176 -6.87 -3.40 -1.44
N ASN A 177 -6.46 -2.78 -2.55
CA ASN A 177 -5.46 -3.33 -3.45
C ASN A 177 -4.36 -2.30 -3.63
N ARG A 178 -3.11 -2.73 -3.51
CA ARG A 178 -2.01 -1.84 -3.87
C ARG A 178 -2.02 -1.58 -5.37
N ILE A 179 -1.55 -0.41 -5.77
CA ILE A 179 -1.56 0.05 -7.17
C ILE A 179 -0.88 -0.91 -8.15
N ASP A 180 -0.02 -1.80 -7.67
CA ASP A 180 0.73 -2.79 -8.44
C ASP A 180 0.24 -4.24 -8.27
N ALA A 181 -0.79 -4.47 -7.46
CA ALA A 181 -1.33 -5.81 -7.21
C ALA A 181 -2.40 -6.23 -8.24
N ASP A 182 -3.16 -5.27 -8.78
CA ASP A 182 -4.32 -5.55 -9.65
C ASP A 182 -4.39 -4.54 -10.80
N LEU A 183 -3.44 -4.66 -11.74
CA LEU A 183 -3.31 -3.78 -12.89
C LEU A 183 -3.86 -4.37 -14.20
N ARG A 184 -4.26 -5.64 -14.21
CA ARG A 184 -4.61 -6.34 -15.46
C ARG A 184 -5.85 -5.75 -16.12
N ASP A 185 -6.88 -5.45 -15.33
CA ASP A 185 -8.13 -4.92 -15.90
C ASP A 185 -8.01 -3.43 -16.26
N THR A 186 -7.13 -2.71 -15.57
CA THR A 186 -6.90 -1.27 -15.75
C THR A 186 -5.95 -0.95 -16.92
N LEU A 187 -4.88 -1.73 -17.09
CA LEU A 187 -3.86 -1.46 -18.11
C LEU A 187 -4.16 -2.06 -19.47
N LYS A 188 -5.11 -3.00 -19.57
CA LYS A 188 -5.50 -3.62 -20.84
C LYS A 188 -6.00 -2.57 -21.83
N ALA A 189 -5.44 -2.59 -23.04
CA ALA A 189 -5.98 -1.83 -24.16
C ALA A 189 -7.41 -2.30 -24.47
N ASP A 190 -8.30 -1.36 -24.76
CA ASP A 190 -9.67 -1.64 -25.14
C ASP A 190 -9.69 -2.27 -26.53
N VAL A 191 -10.05 -3.55 -26.60
CA VAL A 191 -10.35 -4.31 -27.84
C VAL A 191 -9.19 -4.34 -28.85
N GLU A 192 -8.25 -5.26 -28.66
CA GLU A 192 -7.36 -5.71 -29.74
C GLU A 192 -7.63 -7.19 -30.05
N GLU A 193 -7.60 -7.55 -31.33
CA GLU A 193 -7.55 -8.95 -31.76
C GLU A 193 -6.40 -9.65 -31.03
N VAL A 194 -6.74 -10.65 -30.23
CA VAL A 194 -5.75 -11.47 -29.55
C VAL A 194 -5.10 -12.33 -30.62
N ASN A 195 -3.92 -11.93 -31.11
CA ASN A 195 -3.06 -12.83 -31.85
C ASN A 195 -2.50 -13.87 -30.87
N GLU A 196 -3.23 -14.98 -30.72
CA GLU A 196 -2.88 -16.06 -29.80
C GLU A 196 -1.51 -16.69 -30.11
N GLU A 197 -1.09 -16.70 -31.37
CA GLU A 197 0.21 -17.25 -31.80
C GLU A 197 1.35 -16.37 -31.29
N LEU A 198 1.29 -15.06 -31.52
CA LEU A 198 2.28 -14.10 -31.02
C LEU A 198 2.34 -14.11 -29.49
N THR A 199 1.17 -14.24 -28.84
CA THR A 199 1.06 -14.27 -27.38
C THR A 199 1.81 -15.47 -26.80
N LYS A 200 1.63 -16.66 -27.39
CA LYS A 200 2.34 -17.89 -27.00
C LYS A 200 3.83 -17.80 -27.30
N GLU A 201 4.21 -17.29 -28.46
CA GLU A 201 5.61 -17.13 -28.86
C GLU A 201 6.39 -16.25 -27.87
N ILE A 202 5.83 -15.09 -27.50
CA ILE A 202 6.44 -14.20 -26.49
C ILE A 202 6.56 -14.91 -25.14
N GLU A 203 5.52 -15.62 -24.70
CA GLU A 203 5.53 -16.31 -23.42
C GLU A 203 6.60 -17.41 -23.36
N GLU A 204 6.77 -18.18 -24.44
CA GLU A 204 7.79 -19.23 -24.54
C GLU A 204 9.21 -18.68 -24.54
N ILE A 205 9.46 -17.57 -25.26
CA ILE A 205 10.77 -16.89 -25.28
C ILE A 205 11.16 -16.48 -23.84
N PHE A 206 10.27 -15.77 -23.14
CA PHE A 206 10.58 -15.30 -21.79
C PHE A 206 10.72 -16.44 -20.77
N LYS A 207 9.92 -17.50 -20.89
CA LYS A 207 10.07 -18.72 -20.07
C LYS A 207 11.43 -19.37 -20.27
N ALA A 208 11.86 -19.52 -21.52
CA ALA A 208 13.13 -20.14 -21.87
C ALA A 208 14.33 -19.32 -21.36
N SER A 209 14.28 -17.99 -21.50
CA SER A 209 15.38 -17.11 -21.11
C SER A 209 15.50 -16.88 -19.61
N ILE A 210 14.38 -16.71 -18.88
CA ILE A 210 14.41 -16.36 -17.46
C ILE A 210 14.55 -17.60 -16.58
N ASN A 211 13.98 -18.73 -17.00
CA ASN A 211 14.12 -20.04 -16.34
C ASN A 211 13.89 -20.01 -14.81
N LYS A 212 12.84 -19.31 -14.37
CA LYS A 212 12.38 -19.29 -12.97
C LYS A 212 11.07 -20.06 -12.82
N ASP A 213 11.12 -21.24 -12.19
CA ASP A 213 9.98 -22.15 -12.02
C ASP A 213 8.79 -21.54 -11.23
N LYS A 214 9.07 -20.57 -10.35
CA LYS A 214 8.05 -19.93 -9.49
C LYS A 214 7.39 -18.71 -10.13
N LEU A 215 7.84 -18.26 -11.31
CA LEU A 215 7.32 -17.07 -11.98
C LEU A 215 6.18 -17.43 -12.92
N LYS A 216 5.01 -16.79 -12.75
CA LYS A 216 3.93 -16.86 -13.74
C LYS A 216 4.22 -15.86 -14.86
N TYR A 217 3.85 -16.21 -16.08
CA TYR A 217 3.99 -15.33 -17.24
C TYR A 217 2.60 -15.01 -17.78
N ALA A 218 2.40 -13.76 -18.18
CA ALA A 218 1.22 -13.32 -18.89
C ALA A 218 1.64 -12.34 -19.97
N VAL A 219 0.99 -12.38 -21.12
CA VAL A 219 1.24 -11.44 -22.21
C VAL A 219 -0.03 -10.65 -22.46
N GLU A 220 0.06 -9.34 -22.29
CA GLU A 220 -1.09 -8.44 -22.39
C GLU A 220 -0.74 -7.22 -23.25
N SER A 221 -1.75 -6.59 -23.84
CA SER A 221 -1.58 -5.26 -24.44
C SER A 221 -1.74 -4.21 -23.37
N LEU A 222 -0.63 -3.61 -22.95
CA LEU A 222 -0.67 -2.48 -22.03
C LEU A 222 -0.81 -1.19 -22.84
N LYS A 223 -1.60 -0.22 -22.34
CA LYS A 223 -1.74 1.11 -22.96
C LYS A 223 -0.39 1.85 -23.06
N THR A 224 0.58 1.52 -22.22
CA THR A 224 1.89 2.20 -22.12
C THR A 224 2.94 1.58 -23.03
N LYS A 225 3.12 2.14 -24.23
CA LYS A 225 4.07 1.60 -25.22
C LYS A 225 5.53 1.61 -24.79
N GLU A 226 5.92 2.48 -23.85
CA GLU A 226 7.31 2.62 -23.38
C GLU A 226 7.74 1.51 -22.42
N VAL A 227 6.78 0.87 -21.74
CA VAL A 227 7.06 -0.13 -20.69
C VAL A 227 7.05 -1.53 -21.31
N PRO A 228 8.17 -2.28 -21.29
CA PRO A 228 8.27 -3.59 -21.91
C PRO A 228 7.61 -4.70 -21.07
N ALA A 229 7.69 -4.62 -19.75
CA ALA A 229 7.07 -5.58 -18.84
C ALA A 229 6.84 -4.95 -17.46
N ILE A 230 5.91 -5.53 -16.69
CA ILE A 230 5.63 -5.19 -15.29
C ILE A 230 5.55 -6.49 -14.47
N VAL A 231 5.96 -6.44 -13.22
CA VAL A 231 5.76 -7.56 -12.28
C VAL A 231 4.58 -7.24 -11.39
N LEU A 232 3.62 -8.15 -11.36
CA LEU A 232 2.46 -8.11 -10.47
C LEU A 232 2.65 -9.11 -9.35
N LEU A 233 2.32 -8.69 -8.13
CA LEU A 233 2.35 -9.52 -6.94
C LEU A 233 0.96 -9.54 -6.33
N SER A 234 0.49 -10.73 -5.97
CA SER A 234 -0.82 -10.83 -5.33
C SER A 234 -0.81 -10.03 -4.01
N GLU A 235 -1.87 -9.26 -3.80
CA GLU A 235 -2.05 -8.43 -2.59
C GLU A 235 -1.94 -9.28 -1.31
N GLN A 236 -2.55 -10.47 -1.32
CA GLN A 236 -2.55 -11.39 -0.19
C GLN A 236 -1.15 -11.95 0.10
N SER A 237 -0.43 -12.42 -0.93
CA SER A 237 0.94 -12.92 -0.77
C SER A 237 1.86 -11.83 -0.23
N ARG A 238 1.70 -10.58 -0.70
CA ARG A 238 2.53 -9.46 -0.24
C ARG A 238 2.28 -9.12 1.23
N ARG A 239 1.02 -8.93 1.64
CA ARG A 239 0.70 -8.61 3.04
C ARG A 239 1.17 -9.71 3.99
N MET A 240 1.08 -10.96 3.55
CA MET A 240 1.58 -12.10 4.32
C MET A 240 3.10 -12.10 4.45
N ALA A 241 3.82 -11.75 3.39
CA ALA A 241 5.28 -11.60 3.44
C ALA A 241 5.72 -10.43 4.35
N GLU A 242 5.04 -9.29 4.28
CA GLU A 242 5.28 -8.15 5.17
C GLU A 242 5.00 -8.50 6.64
N MET A 243 3.92 -9.24 6.91
CA MET A 243 3.62 -9.76 8.24
C MET A 243 4.73 -10.70 8.73
N SER A 244 5.17 -11.65 7.91
CA SER A 244 6.25 -12.59 8.26
C SER A 244 7.56 -11.86 8.63
N ALA A 245 7.92 -10.84 7.83
CA ALA A 245 9.10 -10.00 8.11
C ALA A 245 8.99 -9.28 9.47
N MET A 246 7.79 -8.83 9.85
CA MET A 246 7.55 -8.13 11.12
C MET A 246 7.59 -9.08 12.34
N PHE A 247 7.19 -10.34 12.19
CA PHE A 247 7.19 -11.35 13.27
C PHE A 247 8.53 -12.07 13.46
N GLY A 248 9.64 -11.45 13.03
CA GLY A 248 10.99 -11.94 13.29
C GLY A 248 11.55 -12.86 12.23
N GLY A 249 10.99 -12.84 11.01
CA GLY A 249 11.59 -13.53 9.87
C GLY A 249 11.72 -15.03 10.06
N MET A 250 10.80 -15.66 10.82
CA MET A 250 10.62 -17.11 10.68
C MET A 250 10.39 -17.36 9.20
N ASP A 251 11.23 -18.21 8.62
CA ASP A 251 11.25 -18.52 7.19
C ASP A 251 10.00 -19.31 6.80
N MET A 252 8.86 -18.61 6.85
CA MET A 252 7.57 -19.04 6.32
C MET A 252 7.50 -18.77 4.81
N GLY A 253 8.59 -18.30 4.19
CA GLY A 253 8.68 -18.03 2.75
C GLY A 253 8.46 -19.27 1.90
N ASP A 254 8.82 -20.45 2.42
CA ASP A 254 8.53 -21.75 1.78
C ASP A 254 7.09 -22.24 2.01
N MET A 255 6.39 -21.75 3.05
CA MET A 255 4.97 -22.09 3.27
C MET A 255 4.03 -21.24 2.42
N PHE A 256 4.46 -20.05 2.01
CA PHE A 256 3.64 -19.11 1.25
C PHE A 256 4.46 -18.54 0.08
N PRO A 257 4.59 -19.30 -1.02
CA PRO A 257 5.32 -18.83 -2.20
C PRO A 257 4.72 -17.51 -2.68
N GLN A 258 5.58 -16.51 -2.88
CA GLN A 258 5.18 -15.27 -3.51
C GLN A 258 4.79 -15.57 -4.96
N GLU A 259 3.51 -15.46 -5.25
CA GLU A 259 3.03 -15.58 -6.63
C GLU A 259 3.36 -14.29 -7.39
N GLU A 260 4.53 -14.27 -8.01
CA GLU A 260 4.95 -13.23 -8.95
C GLU A 260 4.38 -13.56 -10.33
N THR A 261 3.76 -12.58 -11.01
CA THR A 261 3.43 -12.67 -12.43
C THR A 261 4.17 -11.60 -13.21
N LEU A 262 5.01 -12.00 -14.16
CA LEU A 262 5.56 -11.10 -15.18
C LEU A 262 4.52 -10.89 -16.28
N VAL A 263 3.98 -9.67 -16.38
CA VAL A 263 3.10 -9.25 -17.48
C VAL A 263 3.95 -8.55 -18.53
N ILE A 264 4.04 -9.16 -19.71
CA ILE A 264 4.84 -8.68 -20.84
C ILE A 264 3.95 -7.88 -21.78
N ASN A 265 4.41 -6.70 -22.19
CA ASN A 265 3.65 -5.79 -23.03
C ASN A 265 3.85 -6.07 -24.51
N LYS A 266 2.87 -6.69 -25.19
CA LYS A 266 2.95 -6.96 -26.64
C LYS A 266 2.95 -5.70 -27.51
N ASN A 267 2.46 -4.57 -26.99
CA ASN A 267 2.47 -3.29 -27.70
C ASN A 267 3.80 -2.54 -27.62
N ASN A 268 4.78 -3.07 -26.88
CA ASN A 268 6.09 -2.46 -26.74
C ASN A 268 7.02 -2.83 -27.92
N SER A 269 7.72 -1.83 -28.46
CA SER A 269 8.62 -2.02 -29.62
C SER A 269 9.84 -2.88 -29.33
N LEU A 270 10.33 -2.92 -28.08
CA LEU A 270 11.43 -3.79 -27.68
C LEU A 270 11.00 -5.25 -27.74
N ILE A 271 9.82 -5.57 -27.20
CA ILE A 271 9.28 -6.93 -27.19
C ILE A 271 9.08 -7.47 -28.61
N ASN A 272 8.51 -6.65 -29.50
CA ASN A 272 8.34 -7.06 -30.91
C ASN A 272 9.68 -7.33 -31.61
N LYS A 273 10.72 -6.51 -31.34
CA LYS A 273 12.07 -6.76 -31.87
C LYS A 273 12.71 -8.01 -31.28
N VAL A 274 12.46 -8.32 -30.00
CA VAL A 274 12.96 -9.56 -29.38
C VAL A 274 12.39 -10.79 -30.09
N VAL A 275 11.09 -10.78 -30.42
CA VAL A 275 10.45 -11.85 -31.21
C VAL A 275 11.10 -12.00 -32.59
N GLU A 276 11.36 -10.90 -33.28
CA GLU A 276 12.06 -10.93 -34.58
C GLU A 276 13.48 -11.49 -34.48
N LEU A 277 14.23 -11.09 -33.46
CA LEU A 277 15.61 -11.53 -33.24
C LEU A 277 15.71 -13.01 -32.87
N ASN A 278 14.72 -13.54 -32.14
CA ASN A 278 14.67 -14.96 -31.75
C ASN A 278 14.57 -15.92 -32.95
N LYS A 279 14.15 -15.44 -34.13
CA LYS A 279 14.12 -16.23 -35.36
C LYS A 279 15.52 -16.54 -35.92
N SER A 280 16.56 -15.85 -35.44
CA SER A 280 17.95 -16.08 -35.83
C SER A 280 18.69 -16.84 -34.73
N GLU A 281 19.15 -18.06 -35.01
CA GLU A 281 19.90 -18.88 -34.03
C GLU A 281 21.15 -18.16 -33.47
N ASP A 282 21.83 -17.38 -34.30
CA ASP A 282 23.04 -16.63 -33.93
C ASP A 282 22.80 -15.54 -32.88
N LYS A 283 21.55 -15.15 -32.63
CA LYS A 283 21.19 -14.05 -31.72
C LYS A 283 20.51 -14.53 -30.44
N LYS A 284 20.43 -15.84 -30.21
CA LYS A 284 19.76 -16.41 -29.04
C LYS A 284 20.33 -15.91 -27.71
N GLU A 285 21.66 -15.82 -27.61
CA GLU A 285 22.32 -15.28 -26.41
C GLU A 285 21.95 -13.81 -26.15
N LEU A 286 21.81 -12.99 -27.21
CA LEU A 286 21.38 -11.60 -27.09
C LEU A 286 19.91 -11.51 -26.64
N VAL A 287 19.05 -12.39 -27.16
CA VAL A 287 17.65 -12.49 -26.73
C VAL A 287 17.56 -12.82 -25.25
N ASP A 288 18.32 -13.82 -24.79
CA ASP A 288 18.36 -14.21 -23.37
C ASP A 288 18.78 -13.04 -22.48
N LEU A 289 19.85 -12.33 -22.84
CA LEU A 289 20.32 -11.15 -22.12
C LEU A 289 19.25 -10.05 -22.04
N ILE A 290 18.56 -9.75 -23.14
CA ILE A 290 17.51 -8.72 -23.19
C ILE A 290 16.31 -9.15 -22.35
N CYS A 291 15.85 -10.40 -22.45
CA CYS A 291 14.72 -10.90 -21.66
C CYS A 291 14.99 -10.84 -20.16
N SER A 292 16.18 -11.28 -19.70
CA SER A 292 16.55 -11.14 -18.30
C SER A 292 16.66 -9.68 -17.87
N HIS A 293 17.18 -8.79 -18.72
CA HIS A 293 17.28 -7.36 -18.42
C HIS A 293 15.89 -6.70 -18.30
N VAL A 294 14.95 -7.04 -19.18
CA VAL A 294 13.56 -6.59 -19.09
C VAL A 294 12.91 -7.07 -17.78
N TYR A 295 13.16 -8.31 -17.38
CA TYR A 295 12.68 -8.82 -16.09
C TYR A 295 13.26 -8.03 -14.91
N ASP A 296 14.57 -7.78 -14.87
CA ASP A 296 15.18 -7.04 -13.76
C ASP A 296 14.67 -5.58 -13.68
N LEU A 297 14.48 -4.91 -14.82
CA LEU A 297 13.84 -3.59 -14.86
C LEU A 297 12.42 -3.62 -14.29
N ALA A 298 11.66 -4.65 -14.62
CA ALA A 298 10.32 -4.84 -14.07
C ALA A 298 10.36 -5.15 -12.56
N MET A 299 11.37 -5.88 -12.08
CA MET A 299 11.58 -6.18 -10.66
C MET A 299 12.00 -4.94 -9.86
N ILE A 300 12.90 -4.11 -10.38
CA ILE A 300 13.36 -2.87 -9.72
C ILE A 300 12.18 -1.94 -9.43
N SER A 301 11.20 -1.91 -10.33
CA SER A 301 9.97 -1.12 -10.16
C SER A 301 9.11 -1.61 -8.98
N HIS A 302 9.31 -2.86 -8.53
CA HIS A 302 8.53 -3.48 -7.46
C HIS A 302 9.30 -3.63 -6.14
N LYS A 303 10.59 -3.99 -6.18
CA LYS A 303 11.44 -4.18 -5.00
C LYS A 303 12.88 -3.81 -5.31
N GLN A 304 13.62 -3.41 -4.28
CA GLN A 304 15.08 -3.30 -4.41
C GLN A 304 15.64 -4.69 -4.73
N LEU A 305 16.55 -4.75 -5.70
CA LEU A 305 17.30 -5.96 -5.97
C LEU A 305 18.21 -6.25 -4.78
N ASP A 306 18.39 -7.53 -4.48
CA ASP A 306 19.42 -7.97 -3.55
C ASP A 306 20.83 -7.69 -4.12
N ALA A 307 21.85 -7.86 -3.29
CA ALA A 307 23.23 -7.51 -3.66
C ALA A 307 23.76 -8.30 -4.86
N ASP A 308 23.38 -9.58 -4.97
CA ASP A 308 23.84 -10.47 -6.04
C ASP A 308 23.11 -10.13 -7.35
N ALA A 309 21.78 -10.00 -7.31
CA ALA A 309 20.95 -9.61 -8.44
C ALA A 309 21.30 -8.21 -8.96
N MET A 310 21.63 -7.26 -8.08
CA MET A 310 22.10 -5.93 -8.49
C MET A 310 23.45 -6.02 -9.21
N SER A 311 24.37 -6.85 -8.72
CA SER A 311 25.68 -7.06 -9.35
C SER A 311 25.55 -7.68 -10.75
N GLU A 312 24.67 -8.68 -10.89
CA GLU A 312 24.34 -9.29 -12.17
C GLU A 312 23.68 -8.30 -13.14
N PHE A 313 22.73 -7.49 -12.65
CA PHE A 313 22.07 -6.45 -13.44
C PHE A 313 23.08 -5.44 -14.01
N ILE A 314 24.03 -4.97 -13.20
CA ILE A 314 25.08 -4.03 -13.64
C ILE A 314 25.98 -4.70 -14.69
N LYS A 315 26.41 -5.94 -14.45
CA LYS A 315 27.24 -6.69 -15.40
C LYS A 315 26.53 -6.85 -16.74
N ARG A 316 25.26 -7.24 -16.71
CA ARG A 316 24.42 -7.44 -17.91
C ARG A 316 24.19 -6.12 -18.65
N SER A 317 23.97 -5.03 -17.93
CA SER A 317 23.83 -3.69 -18.51
C SER A 317 25.06 -3.30 -19.30
N ASN A 318 26.25 -3.53 -18.74
CA ASN A 318 27.51 -3.25 -19.43
C ASN A 318 27.70 -4.14 -20.67
N GLU A 319 27.37 -5.42 -20.57
CA GLU A 319 27.47 -6.37 -21.69
C GLU A 319 26.54 -5.98 -22.86
N ILE A 320 25.30 -5.60 -22.57
CA ILE A 320 24.36 -5.12 -23.59
C ILE A 320 24.90 -3.85 -24.25
N LEU A 321 25.41 -2.89 -23.47
CA LEU A 321 25.97 -1.65 -24.01
C LEU A 321 27.21 -1.90 -24.89
N LEU A 322 28.07 -2.85 -24.51
CA LEU A 322 29.23 -3.23 -25.34
C LEU A 322 28.78 -3.80 -26.68
N LYS A 323 27.80 -4.72 -26.69
CA LYS A 323 27.23 -5.29 -27.93
C LYS A 323 26.49 -4.27 -28.81
N VAL A 324 26.14 -3.09 -28.30
CA VAL A 324 25.54 -1.99 -29.09
C VAL A 324 26.60 -1.11 -29.75
N ILE A 325 27.78 -1.01 -29.13
CA ILE A 325 28.89 -0.17 -29.61
C ILE A 325 29.76 -0.91 -30.63
N GLU A 326 29.90 -2.24 -30.48
CA GLU A 326 30.64 -3.13 -31.39
C GLU A 326 29.87 -3.46 -32.68
#